data_AF-A0A9D8FQR0-F1
#
_entry.id   AF-A0A9D8FQR0-F1
#
_cell.length_a   1.000
_cell.length_b   1.000
_cell.length_c   1.000
_cell.angle_alpha   90.00
_cell.angle_beta   90.00
_cell.angle_gamma   90.00
#
_symmetry.space_group_name_H-M   'P 1'
#
loop_
_entity.id
_entity.type
_entity.pdbx_description
1 polymer ?
#
loop_
_entity_poly.entity_id
_entity_poly.type
_entity_poly.pdbx_seq_one_letter_code
_entity_poly.pdbx_strand_id
1 'polypeptide(L)'
;MKKSIYLFTLLIIVLSSVTLFGQDDEANIRITGTNIHYEPDDWITYSMTRWVNSLAVGREFIYVATSGGILLYNLYANKWERPWTISDGLPDNFIVCVAYDEATDNVWCSTPLGVSVYRTTWRIWENLFKDEFGLFRGDDIVSFGFDGQFVWLESKDGEYFRSENQQVSFSRKTSDVIPYEHIRWFGQRDVSLKKLPELFMHGGYFIDPNGIIKDFRLDDYDITCFSSDPWNSIWVGSWGLGVGKADARIKILELLPQGLFLNNVVAFEFDDNGNIWAGGIGIYNGQSGITFWDYENDSFNYYQARFNNTLYSDQVTSIAIDESFIWFGTEYGLLRYNPSKDKWKTYDSGLGLRDNYILDVEVDDNNVWIATSLGLCQLDKNKMTQKDYRIRDVAEKDILNMKVYDIEITHNLLWIGTEYGLYIYDKFKKTGGFEDDAHGPQNDEIFDVGILEDKEIWVGLADGVEVFDLKTESWKGVPAKRFNTSMSINYIVVDEAAAWLATDEGVLKYDKDRKRWRTFTMEDGLPSNVVNCIALDGDYVWFGTPEGLTSFLWNSLYRID
;
A
#
# COMPACT_ATOMS: atom_id res chain seq x y z
N MET A 1 -41.50 5.48 67.48
CA MET A 1 -40.68 5.04 68.63
C MET A 1 -40.10 3.67 68.27
N LYS A 2 -38.77 3.59 68.04
CA LYS A 2 -37.89 2.39 67.85
C LYS A 2 -38.15 1.51 66.59
N LYS A 3 -37.22 1.49 65.61
CA LYS A 3 -36.04 0.58 65.41
C LYS A 3 -36.49 -0.88 65.14
N SER A 4 -36.08 -1.64 64.11
CA SER A 4 -34.77 -1.82 63.44
C SER A 4 -34.92 -2.76 62.21
N ILE A 5 -34.33 -2.45 61.03
CA ILE A 5 -33.08 -2.99 60.41
C ILE A 5 -33.32 -4.15 59.40
N TYR A 6 -33.00 -3.93 58.11
CA TYR A 6 -31.86 -4.45 57.31
C TYR A 6 -32.02 -3.92 55.86
N LEU A 7 -31.20 -2.95 55.39
CA LEU A 7 -29.96 -3.11 54.59
C LEU A 7 -30.27 -3.69 53.18
N PHE A 8 -30.02 -3.07 52.01
CA PHE A 8 -28.83 -2.34 51.53
C PHE A 8 -29.27 -1.38 50.39
N THR A 9 -29.15 -0.06 50.61
CA THR A 9 -28.27 0.92 49.94
C THR A 9 -28.70 1.49 48.57
N LEU A 10 -28.66 2.82 48.56
CA LEU A 10 -29.18 3.83 47.64
C LEU A 10 -27.97 4.49 46.91
N LEU A 11 -28.26 5.19 45.80
CA LEU A 11 -27.75 6.54 45.46
C LEU A 11 -26.62 6.71 44.39
N ILE A 12 -27.02 7.02 43.14
CA ILE A 12 -26.93 8.33 42.42
C ILE A 12 -25.54 9.06 42.24
N ILE A 13 -25.27 9.40 40.95
CA ILE A 13 -24.57 10.58 40.33
C ILE A 13 -23.05 10.57 40.01
N VAL A 14 -22.78 10.44 38.69
CA VAL A 14 -22.02 11.30 37.72
C VAL A 14 -20.47 11.37 37.71
N LEU A 15 -19.97 11.35 36.44
CA LEU A 15 -18.68 11.79 35.86
C LEU A 15 -17.50 10.81 35.90
N SER A 16 -17.17 10.20 34.76
CA SER A 16 -16.00 10.56 33.93
C SER A 16 -15.73 9.50 32.85
N SER A 17 -15.31 9.99 31.68
CA SER A 17 -14.64 9.30 30.57
C SER A 17 -13.90 8.02 30.98
N VAL A 18 -14.36 6.88 30.48
CA VAL A 18 -13.55 5.66 30.40
C VAL A 18 -13.27 5.44 28.91
N THR A 19 -12.01 5.71 28.58
CA THR A 19 -11.27 5.19 27.43
C THR A 19 -11.71 3.79 27.06
N LEU A 20 -12.25 3.62 25.84
CA LEU A 20 -12.27 2.33 25.15
C LEU A 20 -10.81 1.95 24.86
N PHE A 21 -10.21 1.21 25.79
CA PHE A 21 -9.16 0.25 25.47
C PHE A 21 -9.80 -1.12 25.62
N GLY A 22 -10.43 -1.58 24.55
CA GLY A 22 -10.68 -2.98 24.28
C GLY A 22 -10.09 -3.22 22.90
N GLN A 23 -8.87 -3.77 22.86
CA GLN A 23 -8.41 -4.50 21.69
C GLN A 23 -9.39 -5.67 21.54
N ASP A 24 -10.27 -5.57 20.55
CA ASP A 24 -10.90 -6.76 20.01
C ASP A 24 -9.78 -7.55 19.33
N ASP A 25 -9.54 -8.76 19.86
CA ASP A 25 -8.76 -9.80 19.22
C ASP A 25 -9.44 -10.12 17.87
N GLU A 26 -9.05 -9.40 16.82
CA GLU A 26 -9.07 -10.00 15.49
C GLU A 26 -8.32 -11.31 15.61
N ALA A 27 -8.98 -12.41 15.24
CA ALA A 27 -8.34 -13.70 15.18
C ALA A 27 -7.23 -13.60 14.13
N ASN A 28 -6.01 -13.22 14.54
CA ASN A 28 -4.85 -13.16 13.68
C ASN A 28 -4.70 -14.52 13.01
N ILE A 29 -5.11 -14.59 11.75
CA ILE A 29 -5.00 -15.80 10.93
C ILE A 29 -3.51 -16.11 10.88
N ARG A 30 -3.11 -17.22 11.51
CA ARG A 30 -1.71 -17.62 11.54
C ARG A 30 -1.32 -18.19 10.19
N ILE A 31 -0.57 -17.42 9.42
CA ILE A 31 0.11 -17.92 8.22
C ILE A 31 1.24 -18.84 8.69
N THR A 32 0.96 -20.14 8.80
CA THR A 32 1.94 -21.16 9.21
C THR A 32 2.76 -21.70 8.03
N GLY A 33 2.27 -21.46 6.81
CA GLY A 33 2.92 -21.81 5.55
C GLY A 33 2.26 -21.07 4.39
N THR A 34 2.94 -21.02 3.26
CA THR A 34 2.64 -20.08 2.17
C THR A 34 1.48 -20.54 1.29
N ASN A 35 0.54 -19.61 1.02
CA ASN A 35 -0.33 -19.53 -0.16
C ASN A 35 -0.65 -20.86 -0.89
N ILE A 36 -1.17 -21.85 -0.15
CA ILE A 36 -1.24 -23.26 -0.61
C ILE A 36 -2.11 -23.49 -1.86
N HIS A 37 -2.87 -22.47 -2.27
CA HIS A 37 -3.81 -22.52 -3.38
C HIS A 37 -3.26 -21.89 -4.67
N TYR A 38 -2.14 -21.18 -4.61
CA TYR A 38 -1.58 -20.41 -5.73
C TYR A 38 -0.11 -20.76 -5.94
N GLU A 39 0.38 -20.54 -7.17
CA GLU A 39 1.80 -20.75 -7.44
C GLU A 39 2.63 -19.56 -6.91
N PRO A 40 3.92 -19.79 -6.60
CA PRO A 40 4.84 -18.68 -6.37
C PRO A 40 4.73 -17.66 -7.51
N ASP A 41 4.85 -16.37 -7.19
CA ASP A 41 4.75 -15.25 -8.13
C ASP A 41 3.34 -14.93 -8.67
N ASP A 42 2.29 -15.67 -8.29
CA ASP A 42 0.92 -15.32 -8.67
C ASP A 42 0.48 -14.00 -8.01
N TRP A 43 0.87 -13.79 -6.75
CA TRP A 43 0.62 -12.58 -5.98
C TRP A 43 1.95 -11.89 -5.68
N ILE A 44 2.05 -10.60 -5.98
CA ILE A 44 3.26 -9.81 -5.72
C ILE A 44 2.84 -8.48 -5.12
N THR A 45 3.36 -8.17 -3.93
CA THR A 45 3.08 -6.92 -3.25
C THR A 45 4.30 -6.00 -3.24
N TYR A 46 4.09 -4.75 -3.65
CA TYR A 46 5.06 -3.66 -3.54
C TYR A 46 4.57 -2.71 -2.44
N SER A 47 5.39 -2.53 -1.42
CA SER A 47 5.06 -1.70 -0.26
C SER A 47 6.20 -0.70 0.02
N MET A 48 6.14 -0.02 1.16
CA MET A 48 7.10 0.98 1.56
C MET A 48 8.34 0.33 2.19
N THR A 49 9.44 0.34 1.44
CA THR A 49 10.69 -0.36 1.81
C THR A 49 11.83 0.58 2.21
N ARG A 50 11.55 1.88 2.38
CA ARG A 50 12.56 2.89 2.73
C ARG A 50 13.03 2.88 4.20
N TRP A 51 12.41 2.08 5.05
CA TRP A 51 12.85 1.87 6.43
C TRP A 51 13.55 0.52 6.55
N VAL A 52 14.88 0.56 6.51
CA VAL A 52 15.71 -0.65 6.56
C VAL A 52 16.09 -0.94 8.01
N ASN A 53 15.89 -2.17 8.46
CA ASN A 53 16.29 -2.63 9.80
C ASN A 53 17.65 -3.36 9.80
N SER A 54 17.87 -4.21 8.80
CA SER A 54 19.03 -5.10 8.73
C SER A 54 19.30 -5.52 7.29
N LEU A 55 20.49 -6.05 7.04
CA LEU A 55 20.86 -6.60 5.74
C LEU A 55 21.74 -7.84 5.91
N ALA A 56 21.65 -8.75 4.95
CA ALA A 56 22.45 -9.95 4.88
C ALA A 56 22.99 -10.14 3.46
N VAL A 57 24.30 -10.37 3.37
CA VAL A 57 24.98 -10.68 2.11
C VAL A 57 24.97 -12.19 1.90
N GLY A 58 24.24 -12.66 0.89
CA GLY A 58 24.23 -14.05 0.44
C GLY A 58 25.23 -14.32 -0.69
N ARG A 59 25.12 -15.50 -1.31
CA ARG A 59 25.95 -15.89 -2.47
C ARG A 59 25.52 -15.22 -3.78
N GLU A 60 24.21 -15.05 -3.95
CA GLU A 60 23.59 -14.49 -5.16
C GLU A 60 22.85 -13.18 -4.89
N PHE A 61 22.35 -12.99 -3.67
CA PHE A 61 21.52 -11.85 -3.34
C PHE A 61 22.05 -11.06 -2.15
N ILE A 62 21.80 -9.76 -2.16
CA ILE A 62 21.70 -8.98 -0.93
C ILE A 62 20.25 -9.04 -0.48
N TYR A 63 20.03 -9.51 0.74
CA TYR A 63 18.73 -9.50 1.38
C TYR A 63 18.65 -8.29 2.31
N VAL A 64 17.59 -7.51 2.18
CA VAL A 64 17.39 -6.31 2.99
C VAL A 64 16.09 -6.46 3.76
N ALA A 65 16.19 -6.47 5.09
CA ALA A 65 15.03 -6.45 5.98
C ALA A 65 14.48 -5.04 6.05
N THR A 66 13.23 -4.87 5.64
CA THR A 66 12.54 -3.57 5.66
C THR A 66 11.23 -3.67 6.45
N SER A 67 10.57 -2.55 6.65
CA SER A 67 9.18 -2.46 7.11
C SER A 67 8.14 -3.04 6.13
N GLY A 68 8.52 -3.24 4.86
CA GLY A 68 7.63 -3.59 3.76
C GLY A 68 7.90 -4.98 3.17
N GLY A 69 8.59 -5.84 3.90
CA GLY A 69 9.06 -7.15 3.46
C GLY A 69 10.58 -7.19 3.27
N ILE A 70 11.03 -8.17 2.51
CA ILE A 70 12.45 -8.39 2.21
C ILE A 70 12.71 -7.97 0.77
N LEU A 71 13.61 -7.00 0.56
CA LEU A 71 14.11 -6.69 -0.78
C LEU A 71 15.25 -7.65 -1.14
N LEU A 72 15.31 -8.02 -2.42
CA LEU A 72 16.32 -8.91 -2.98
C LEU A 72 17.07 -8.20 -4.11
N TYR A 73 18.36 -7.98 -3.92
CA TYR A 73 19.21 -7.44 -4.98
C TYR A 73 20.08 -8.54 -5.59
N ASN A 74 19.89 -8.84 -6.87
CA ASN A 74 20.71 -9.83 -7.57
C ASN A 74 22.09 -9.25 -7.84
N LEU A 75 23.09 -9.84 -7.18
CA LEU A 75 24.48 -9.43 -7.25
C LEU A 75 25.06 -9.60 -8.68
N TYR A 76 24.70 -10.66 -9.39
CA TYR A 76 25.25 -10.93 -10.73
C TYR A 76 24.52 -10.18 -11.83
N ALA A 77 23.20 -10.03 -11.72
CA ALA A 77 22.39 -9.31 -12.70
C ALA A 77 22.37 -7.79 -12.46
N ASN A 78 22.80 -7.33 -11.27
CA ASN A 78 22.83 -5.92 -10.86
C ASN A 78 21.45 -5.25 -11.01
N LYS A 79 20.40 -5.94 -10.55
CA LYS A 79 19.00 -5.51 -10.57
C LYS A 79 18.29 -5.98 -9.30
N TRP A 80 17.19 -5.33 -8.96
CA TRP A 80 16.26 -5.86 -7.97
C TRP A 80 15.51 -7.07 -8.54
N GLU A 81 15.22 -8.03 -7.68
CA GLU A 81 14.19 -9.03 -7.92
C GLU A 81 12.92 -8.63 -7.13
N ARG A 82 11.83 -9.34 -7.40
CA ARG A 82 10.56 -9.14 -6.70
C ARG A 82 10.75 -9.27 -5.19
N PRO A 83 10.16 -8.38 -4.40
CA PRO A 83 10.26 -8.44 -2.94
C PRO A 83 9.53 -9.66 -2.40
N TRP A 84 9.95 -10.13 -1.23
CA TRP A 84 9.19 -11.12 -0.47
C TRP A 84 8.34 -10.44 0.60
N THR A 85 7.05 -10.75 0.60
CA THR A 85 6.01 -10.14 1.44
C THR A 85 5.07 -11.19 2.02
N ILE A 86 4.02 -10.74 2.73
CA ILE A 86 2.93 -11.62 3.17
C ILE A 86 2.22 -12.35 2.03
N SER A 87 2.22 -11.80 0.81
CA SER A 87 1.70 -12.47 -0.39
C SER A 87 2.49 -13.72 -0.77
N ASP A 88 3.79 -13.73 -0.46
CA ASP A 88 4.68 -14.88 -0.59
C ASP A 88 4.57 -15.84 0.61
N GLY A 89 3.81 -15.45 1.64
CA GLY A 89 3.51 -16.21 2.86
C GLY A 89 4.47 -15.98 4.02
N LEU A 90 5.17 -14.84 4.04
CA LEU A 90 5.68 -14.28 5.30
C LEU A 90 4.50 -14.02 6.26
N PRO A 91 4.71 -14.10 7.58
CA PRO A 91 3.64 -13.85 8.55
C PRO A 91 3.37 -12.36 8.76
N ASP A 92 4.32 -11.48 8.42
CA ASP A 92 4.27 -10.03 8.59
C ASP A 92 5.27 -9.38 7.62
N ASN A 93 4.95 -8.17 7.11
CA ASN A 93 5.85 -7.40 6.25
C ASN A 93 6.93 -6.65 7.04
N PHE A 94 6.74 -6.39 8.33
CA PHE A 94 7.75 -5.75 9.15
C PHE A 94 8.86 -6.74 9.53
N ILE A 95 10.00 -6.65 8.83
CA ILE A 95 11.15 -7.53 9.04
C ILE A 95 12.15 -6.87 9.97
N VAL A 96 12.36 -7.46 11.13
CA VAL A 96 13.28 -6.96 12.16
C VAL A 96 14.73 -7.29 11.79
N CYS A 97 14.98 -8.53 11.38
CA CYS A 97 16.32 -8.99 11.02
C CYS A 97 16.24 -10.04 9.92
N VAL A 98 17.20 -10.03 9.00
CA VAL A 98 17.38 -11.05 7.96
C VAL A 98 18.79 -11.62 8.05
N ALA A 99 18.93 -12.90 7.75
CA ALA A 99 20.17 -13.63 7.83
C ALA A 99 20.24 -14.74 6.79
N TYR A 100 21.44 -15.06 6.31
CA TYR A 100 21.66 -16.07 5.28
C TYR A 100 22.54 -17.19 5.83
N ASP A 101 22.04 -18.43 5.73
CA ASP A 101 22.77 -19.63 6.17
C ASP A 101 23.53 -20.26 5.00
N GLU A 102 24.86 -20.06 4.96
CA GLU A 102 25.74 -20.61 3.93
C GLU A 102 25.78 -22.14 3.89
N ALA A 103 25.44 -22.83 4.99
CA ALA A 103 25.48 -24.29 5.05
C ALA A 103 24.28 -24.92 4.33
N THR A 104 23.12 -24.27 4.39
CA THR A 104 21.86 -24.77 3.82
C THR A 104 21.35 -24.00 2.62
N ASP A 105 21.91 -22.83 2.34
CA ASP A 105 21.42 -21.88 1.36
C ASP A 105 20.04 -21.29 1.69
N ASN A 106 19.55 -21.50 2.92
CA ASN A 106 18.27 -20.95 3.39
C ASN A 106 18.42 -19.51 3.87
N VAL A 107 17.32 -18.76 3.79
CA VAL A 107 17.23 -17.39 4.31
C VAL A 107 16.36 -17.41 5.56
N TRP A 108 16.83 -16.81 6.64
CA TRP A 108 16.11 -16.68 7.90
C TRP A 108 15.73 -15.23 8.12
N CYS A 109 14.56 -15.00 8.71
CA CYS A 109 14.17 -13.66 9.14
C CYS A 109 13.34 -13.70 10.42
N SER A 110 13.30 -12.56 11.10
CA SER A 110 12.43 -12.33 12.26
C SER A 110 11.42 -11.24 11.97
N THR A 111 10.24 -11.41 12.54
CA THR A 111 9.13 -10.45 12.50
C THR A 111 8.62 -10.22 13.94
N PRO A 112 7.77 -9.21 14.17
CA PRO A 112 7.09 -9.03 15.46
C PRO A 112 6.24 -10.24 15.87
N LEU A 113 5.87 -11.12 14.94
CA LEU A 113 5.08 -12.33 15.20
C LEU A 113 5.92 -13.56 15.50
N GLY A 114 7.18 -13.62 15.03
CA GLY A 114 8.00 -14.83 15.18
C GLY A 114 9.26 -14.88 14.33
N VAL A 115 9.67 -16.10 14.00
CA VAL A 115 10.83 -16.41 13.16
C VAL A 115 10.37 -17.21 11.96
N SER A 116 10.90 -16.87 10.79
CA SER A 116 10.55 -17.52 9.54
C SER A 116 11.81 -17.97 8.81
N VAL A 117 11.72 -19.08 8.08
CA VAL A 117 12.78 -19.54 7.19
C VAL A 117 12.22 -19.77 5.79
N TYR A 118 12.93 -19.25 4.80
CA TYR A 118 12.70 -19.57 3.41
C TYR A 118 13.55 -20.78 3.02
N ARG A 119 12.86 -21.86 2.67
CA ARG A 119 13.46 -23.11 2.18
C ARG A 119 13.77 -22.97 0.69
N THR A 120 14.99 -22.61 0.33
CA THR A 120 15.38 -22.36 -1.07
C THR A 120 15.13 -23.57 -1.99
N THR A 121 15.22 -24.79 -1.45
CA THR A 121 14.95 -26.03 -2.21
C THR A 121 13.49 -26.18 -2.62
N TRP A 122 12.56 -25.75 -1.76
CA TRP A 122 11.11 -25.92 -1.99
C TRP A 122 10.41 -24.61 -2.35
N ARG A 123 11.10 -23.48 -2.23
CA ARG A 123 10.57 -22.12 -2.44
C ARG A 123 9.36 -21.81 -1.57
N ILE A 124 9.42 -22.24 -0.30
CA ILE A 124 8.35 -22.02 0.69
C ILE A 124 8.90 -21.33 1.93
N TRP A 125 8.06 -20.54 2.58
CA TRP A 125 8.28 -20.06 3.93
C TRP A 125 7.71 -21.05 4.96
N GLU A 126 8.49 -21.30 6.00
CA GLU A 126 8.03 -21.97 7.22
C GLU A 126 8.10 -20.96 8.37
N ASN A 127 6.97 -20.76 9.04
CA ASN A 127 6.81 -19.72 10.06
C ASN A 127 6.61 -20.34 11.44
N LEU A 128 7.34 -19.82 12.44
CA LEU A 128 7.24 -20.22 13.84
C LEU A 128 6.93 -19.00 14.71
N PHE A 129 5.78 -19.02 15.38
CA PHE A 129 5.29 -17.90 16.19
C PHE A 129 5.93 -17.87 17.58
N LYS A 130 6.06 -16.67 18.16
CA LYS A 130 6.74 -16.44 19.45
C LYS A 130 6.21 -17.33 20.59
N ASP A 131 4.90 -17.57 20.64
CA ASP A 131 4.26 -18.41 21.67
C ASP A 131 4.65 -19.88 21.57
N GLU A 132 5.03 -20.37 20.38
CA GLU A 132 5.36 -21.78 20.14
C GLU A 132 6.72 -22.18 20.69
N PHE A 133 7.67 -21.24 20.81
CA PHE A 133 8.99 -21.46 21.42
C PHE A 133 9.21 -20.65 22.71
N GLY A 134 8.14 -20.05 23.24
CA GLY A 134 8.10 -19.41 24.56
C GLY A 134 8.82 -18.07 24.64
N LEU A 135 8.78 -17.25 23.58
CA LEU A 135 9.20 -15.84 23.61
C LEU A 135 8.01 -14.94 23.96
N PHE A 136 8.27 -13.87 24.72
CA PHE A 136 7.23 -12.89 25.06
C PHE A 136 6.84 -12.07 23.82
N ARG A 137 5.56 -11.75 23.64
CA ARG A 137 5.05 -11.07 22.42
C ARG A 137 5.76 -9.73 22.13
N GLY A 138 6.16 -8.99 23.16
CA GLY A 138 6.84 -7.69 23.03
C GLY A 138 8.36 -7.75 22.89
N ASP A 139 8.97 -8.94 22.92
CA ASP A 139 10.41 -9.11 22.71
C ASP A 139 10.66 -9.63 21.29
N ASP A 140 11.60 -9.02 20.58
CA ASP A 140 11.89 -9.30 19.17
C ASP A 140 13.24 -9.99 19.02
N ILE A 141 13.35 -10.89 18.04
CA ILE A 141 14.63 -11.49 17.69
C ILE A 141 15.40 -10.50 16.83
N VAL A 142 16.54 -10.02 17.33
CA VAL A 142 17.35 -8.97 16.70
C VAL A 142 18.63 -9.50 16.05
N SER A 143 19.03 -10.74 16.38
CA SER A 143 20.22 -11.37 15.82
C SER A 143 20.00 -12.84 15.52
N PHE A 144 20.60 -13.29 14.42
CA PHE A 144 20.70 -14.70 14.03
C PHE A 144 22.17 -15.12 13.99
N GLY A 145 22.46 -16.35 14.41
CA GLY A 145 23.80 -16.91 14.42
C GLY A 145 23.84 -18.32 13.84
N PHE A 146 24.87 -18.63 13.05
CA PHE A 146 25.07 -19.96 12.47
C PHE A 146 26.46 -20.52 12.81
N ASP A 147 26.51 -21.77 13.28
CA ASP A 147 27.75 -22.53 13.52
C ASP A 147 27.93 -23.72 12.55
N GLY A 148 27.04 -23.82 11.54
CA GLY A 148 26.99 -24.90 10.55
C GLY A 148 26.15 -26.11 10.96
N GLN A 149 25.82 -26.27 12.25
CA GLN A 149 24.96 -27.34 12.75
C GLN A 149 23.65 -26.80 13.35
N PHE A 150 23.73 -25.70 14.08
CA PHE A 150 22.63 -25.08 14.78
C PHE A 150 22.44 -23.64 14.35
N VAL A 151 21.18 -23.20 14.49
CA VAL A 151 20.75 -21.82 14.38
C VAL A 151 20.57 -21.28 15.79
N TRP A 152 21.16 -20.11 16.02
CA TRP A 152 21.12 -19.40 17.28
C TRP A 152 20.32 -18.12 17.08
N LEU A 153 19.46 -17.81 18.04
CA LEU A 153 18.69 -16.57 18.07
C LEU A 153 19.08 -15.78 19.32
N GLU A 154 19.10 -14.47 19.19
CA GLU A 154 19.16 -13.54 20.32
C GLU A 154 17.97 -12.59 20.27
N SER A 155 17.28 -12.46 21.40
CA SER A 155 16.22 -11.48 21.58
C SER A 155 16.76 -10.12 22.02
N LYS A 156 15.94 -9.09 21.85
CA LYS A 156 16.26 -7.71 22.26
C LYS A 156 16.52 -7.61 23.76
N ASP A 157 15.84 -8.41 24.58
CA ASP A 157 16.05 -8.50 26.03
C ASP A 157 17.27 -9.36 26.42
N GLY A 158 17.99 -9.92 25.43
CA GLY A 158 19.20 -10.71 25.63
C GLY A 158 18.95 -12.18 25.99
N GLU A 159 17.76 -12.70 25.72
CA GLU A 159 17.49 -14.14 25.78
C GLU A 159 18.07 -14.86 24.56
N TYR A 160 18.50 -16.11 24.73
CA TYR A 160 19.06 -16.90 23.64
C TYR A 160 18.24 -18.15 23.39
N PHE A 161 18.15 -18.51 22.12
CA PHE A 161 17.49 -19.73 21.68
C PHE A 161 18.41 -20.48 20.74
N ARG A 162 18.33 -21.81 20.79
CA ARG A 162 19.06 -22.69 19.89
C ARG A 162 18.11 -23.68 19.27
N SER A 163 18.24 -23.87 17.96
CA SER A 163 17.46 -24.84 17.23
C SER A 163 17.82 -26.29 17.58
N GLU A 164 16.90 -27.21 17.30
CA GLU A 164 17.21 -28.64 17.18
C GLU A 164 17.74 -28.93 15.76
N ASN A 165 19.07 -28.80 15.57
CA ASN A 165 19.73 -28.88 14.26
C ASN A 165 19.30 -27.72 13.33
N GLN A 166 19.11 -27.92 12.02
CA GLN A 166 18.67 -26.87 11.07
C GLN A 166 17.15 -26.79 10.91
N GLN A 167 16.38 -27.24 11.91
CA GLN A 167 14.91 -27.19 11.91
C GLN A 167 14.39 -25.90 12.54
N VAL A 168 13.15 -25.54 12.20
CA VAL A 168 12.43 -24.38 12.75
C VAL A 168 11.81 -24.73 14.11
N SER A 169 12.63 -25.21 15.03
CA SER A 169 12.21 -25.55 16.39
C SER A 169 13.30 -25.13 17.34
N PHE A 170 12.96 -24.28 18.31
CA PHE A 170 13.92 -23.59 19.17
C PHE A 170 13.69 -23.90 20.65
N SER A 171 14.80 -24.02 21.38
CA SER A 171 14.80 -24.18 22.83
C SER A 171 15.61 -23.07 23.48
N ARG A 172 15.07 -22.46 24.53
CA ARG A 172 15.74 -21.41 25.30
C ARG A 172 17.06 -21.91 25.91
N LYS A 173 18.10 -21.08 25.91
CA LYS A 173 19.42 -21.34 26.47
C LYS A 173 19.85 -20.21 27.41
N THR A 174 20.67 -20.55 28.40
CA THR A 174 21.34 -19.58 29.27
C THR A 174 22.66 -19.12 28.62
N SER A 175 23.06 -17.88 28.85
CA SER A 175 24.18 -17.20 28.18
C SER A 175 25.54 -17.90 28.29
N ASP A 176 25.72 -18.76 29.29
CA ASP A 176 26.99 -19.44 29.58
C ASP A 176 27.35 -20.56 28.58
N VAL A 177 26.47 -20.89 27.63
CA VAL A 177 26.58 -22.09 26.77
C VAL A 177 26.92 -21.74 25.31
N ILE A 178 27.18 -20.46 24.97
CA ILE A 178 27.26 -20.03 23.57
C ILE A 178 28.71 -20.00 23.07
N PRO A 179 29.08 -20.80 22.04
CA PRO A 179 30.42 -20.81 21.46
C PRO A 179 30.64 -19.61 20.53
N TYR A 180 30.71 -18.40 21.09
CA TYR A 180 30.76 -17.14 20.32
C TYR A 180 31.83 -17.08 19.23
N GLU A 181 32.99 -17.71 19.43
CA GLU A 181 34.11 -17.67 18.47
C GLU A 181 33.84 -18.44 17.17
N HIS A 182 32.84 -19.33 17.15
CA HIS A 182 32.55 -20.20 16.00
C HIS A 182 31.20 -19.88 15.33
N ILE A 183 30.50 -18.86 15.81
CA ILE A 183 29.20 -18.47 15.28
C ILE A 183 29.37 -17.25 14.39
N ARG A 184 28.88 -17.34 13.15
CA ARG A 184 28.70 -16.18 12.28
C ARG A 184 27.37 -15.51 12.64
N TRP A 185 27.44 -14.28 13.14
CA TRP A 185 26.27 -13.49 13.54
C TRP A 185 25.83 -12.51 12.46
N PHE A 186 24.52 -12.27 12.42
CA PHE A 186 23.83 -11.26 11.62
C PHE A 186 22.95 -10.39 12.53
N GLY A 187 22.57 -9.20 12.07
CA GLY A 187 21.78 -8.26 12.84
C GLY A 187 22.62 -7.49 13.87
N GLN A 188 22.06 -7.20 15.04
CA GLN A 188 22.72 -6.35 16.05
C GLN A 188 24.04 -6.94 16.60
N ARG A 189 24.21 -8.26 16.50
CA ARG A 189 25.46 -8.96 16.87
C ARG A 189 26.50 -9.10 15.78
N ASP A 190 26.23 -8.62 14.58
CA ASP A 190 27.23 -8.71 13.52
C ASP A 190 28.48 -7.89 13.91
N VAL A 191 29.58 -8.61 14.12
CA VAL A 191 30.89 -8.05 14.49
C VAL A 191 31.75 -7.71 13.27
N SER A 192 31.30 -8.06 12.07
CA SER A 192 32.06 -7.94 10.82
C SER A 192 32.46 -6.50 10.51
N LEU A 193 31.68 -5.50 10.94
CA LEU A 193 31.98 -4.10 10.72
C LEU A 193 31.59 -3.20 11.91
N LYS A 194 32.57 -2.78 12.71
CA LYS A 194 32.34 -1.92 13.89
C LYS A 194 32.33 -0.41 13.60
N LYS A 195 32.82 0.01 12.44
CA LYS A 195 32.92 1.44 12.09
C LYS A 195 32.53 1.66 10.63
N LEU A 196 31.54 2.52 10.43
CA LEU A 196 31.12 2.97 9.11
C LEU A 196 32.31 3.60 8.36
N PRO A 197 32.59 3.17 7.11
CA PRO A 197 33.56 3.85 6.27
C PRO A 197 33.17 5.31 6.03
N GLU A 198 34.15 6.19 5.83
CA GLU A 198 33.87 7.55 5.36
C GLU A 198 33.29 7.48 3.95
N LEU A 199 32.02 7.88 3.83
CA LEU A 199 31.24 7.89 2.59
C LEU A 199 30.74 9.31 2.32
N PHE A 200 30.52 9.62 1.05
CA PHE A 200 30.02 10.89 0.55
C PHE A 200 28.76 10.66 -0.26
N MET A 201 27.88 11.66 -0.31
CA MET A 201 26.65 11.60 -1.11
C MET A 201 26.57 12.81 -2.05
N HIS A 202 25.93 12.61 -3.20
CA HIS A 202 25.54 13.70 -4.08
C HIS A 202 24.23 14.35 -3.60
N GLY A 203 23.89 15.54 -4.11
CA GLY A 203 22.53 16.08 -3.96
C GLY A 203 22.20 16.78 -2.63
N GLY A 204 23.20 17.29 -1.91
CA GLY A 204 22.96 18.08 -0.69
C GLY A 204 22.75 17.24 0.58
N TYR A 205 23.05 15.95 0.51
CA TYR A 205 23.13 15.07 1.68
C TYR A 205 24.55 15.07 2.25
N PHE A 206 24.67 14.90 3.56
CA PHE A 206 25.95 14.62 4.21
C PHE A 206 25.78 13.58 5.31
N ILE A 207 26.83 12.79 5.51
CA ILE A 207 26.87 11.72 6.51
C ILE A 207 27.67 12.24 7.70
N ASP A 208 27.07 12.22 8.88
CA ASP A 208 27.75 12.60 10.11
C ASP A 208 28.62 11.46 10.67
N PRO A 209 29.57 11.75 11.57
CA PRO A 209 30.42 10.72 12.18
C PRO A 209 29.69 9.72 13.08
N ASN A 210 28.43 9.99 13.47
CA ASN A 210 27.60 9.12 14.29
C ASN A 210 26.79 8.13 13.44
N GLY A 211 26.86 8.20 12.11
CA GLY A 211 26.11 7.34 11.21
C GLY A 211 24.71 7.87 10.89
N ILE A 212 24.51 9.19 10.90
CA ILE A 212 23.25 9.82 10.51
C ILE A 212 23.44 10.51 9.16
N ILE A 213 22.58 10.19 8.20
CA ILE A 213 22.48 10.93 6.94
C ILE A 213 21.56 12.13 7.17
N LYS A 214 22.00 13.32 6.79
CA LYS A 214 21.19 14.54 6.86
C LYS A 214 20.96 15.10 5.47
N ASP A 215 19.73 15.54 5.19
CA ASP A 215 19.42 16.27 3.97
C ASP A 215 19.66 17.79 4.12
N PHE A 216 19.38 18.54 3.06
CA PHE A 216 19.57 20.00 3.03
C PHE A 216 18.63 20.78 3.96
N ARG A 217 17.59 20.13 4.50
CA ARG A 217 16.68 20.67 5.51
C ARG A 217 17.05 20.25 6.92
N LEU A 218 18.11 19.45 7.07
CA LEU A 218 18.59 18.89 8.33
C LEU A 218 17.63 17.86 8.93
N ASP A 219 16.86 17.16 8.08
CA ASP A 219 16.15 15.97 8.52
C ASP A 219 17.16 14.82 8.70
N ASP A 220 16.99 14.08 9.78
CA ASP A 220 17.90 13.02 10.21
C ASP A 220 17.39 11.65 9.73
N TYR A 221 18.27 10.89 9.09
CA TYR A 221 18.02 9.52 8.62
C TYR A 221 19.13 8.60 9.15
N ASP A 222 18.79 7.78 10.14
CA ASP A 222 19.76 6.92 10.81
C ASP A 222 20.25 5.80 9.87
N ILE A 223 21.56 5.54 9.83
CA ILE A 223 22.12 4.34 9.20
C ILE A 223 21.94 3.18 10.18
N THR A 224 21.11 2.22 9.82
CA THR A 224 20.75 1.10 10.68
C THR A 224 21.69 -0.08 10.52
N CYS A 225 22.24 -0.28 9.32
CA CYS A 225 23.12 -1.39 9.00
C CYS A 225 23.99 -1.10 7.78
N PHE A 226 25.12 -1.79 7.66
CA PHE A 226 25.98 -1.74 6.49
C PHE A 226 26.79 -3.03 6.35
N SER A 227 27.09 -3.46 5.12
CA SER A 227 27.94 -4.62 4.85
C SER A 227 28.68 -4.48 3.53
N SER A 228 29.74 -5.27 3.35
CA SER A 228 30.51 -5.31 2.10
C SER A 228 30.19 -6.58 1.32
N ASP A 229 29.94 -6.43 0.01
CA ASP A 229 29.80 -7.57 -0.88
C ASP A 229 31.16 -8.15 -1.33
N PRO A 230 31.18 -9.33 -1.99
CA PRO A 230 32.42 -9.94 -2.48
C PRO A 230 33.18 -9.14 -3.54
N TRP A 231 32.58 -8.09 -4.12
CA TRP A 231 33.20 -7.24 -5.15
C TRP A 231 33.71 -5.89 -4.62
N ASN A 232 33.69 -5.70 -3.30
CA ASN A 232 34.06 -4.47 -2.60
C ASN A 232 33.07 -3.30 -2.81
N SER A 233 31.80 -3.57 -3.08
CA SER A 233 30.76 -2.56 -2.84
C SER A 233 30.35 -2.58 -1.37
N ILE A 234 30.08 -1.41 -0.82
CA ILE A 234 29.54 -1.19 0.50
C ILE A 234 28.04 -0.92 0.33
N TRP A 235 27.24 -1.72 0.99
CA TRP A 235 25.79 -1.60 1.08
C TRP A 235 25.44 -0.93 2.40
N VAL A 236 24.54 0.04 2.37
CA VAL A 236 24.09 0.81 3.54
C VAL A 236 22.57 0.78 3.58
N GLY A 237 22.01 0.36 4.70
CA GLY A 237 20.59 0.51 5.01
C GLY A 237 20.35 1.73 5.88
N SER A 238 19.27 2.46 5.61
CA SER A 238 18.88 3.63 6.38
C SER A 238 17.42 3.60 6.80
N TRP A 239 17.12 4.28 7.90
CA TRP A 239 15.76 4.52 8.35
C TRP A 239 15.20 5.77 7.67
N GLY A 240 14.59 5.58 6.49
CA GLY A 240 13.81 6.60 5.80
C GLY A 240 14.36 7.05 4.43
N LEU A 241 15.57 6.65 4.02
CA LEU A 241 16.05 6.82 2.64
C LEU A 241 16.19 5.49 1.89
N GLY A 242 15.94 4.36 2.55
CA GLY A 242 16.08 3.03 1.97
C GLY A 242 17.53 2.56 1.91
N VAL A 243 17.87 1.86 0.83
CA VAL A 243 19.17 1.22 0.61
C VAL A 243 20.03 2.12 -0.25
N GLY A 244 21.33 2.16 0.04
CA GLY A 244 22.33 2.75 -0.84
C GLY A 244 23.50 1.80 -1.09
N LYS A 245 24.16 2.00 -2.22
CA LYS A 245 25.35 1.26 -2.65
C LYS A 245 26.49 2.25 -2.92
N ALA A 246 27.68 1.92 -2.43
CA ALA A 246 28.88 2.68 -2.66
C ALA A 246 30.02 1.76 -3.11
N ASP A 247 30.80 2.16 -4.11
CA ASP A 247 32.07 1.48 -4.39
C ASP A 247 33.12 1.90 -3.35
N ALA A 248 33.82 0.94 -2.75
CA ALA A 248 34.75 1.20 -1.64
C ALA A 248 35.95 2.08 -2.01
N ARG A 249 36.23 2.29 -3.31
CA ARG A 249 37.32 3.13 -3.82
C ARG A 249 36.85 4.57 -4.00
N ILE A 250 35.71 4.77 -4.65
CA ILE A 250 35.17 6.12 -4.92
C ILE A 250 34.46 6.71 -3.69
N LYS A 251 33.93 5.84 -2.81
CA LYS A 251 33.26 6.20 -1.55
C LYS A 251 32.06 7.13 -1.73
N ILE A 252 31.44 7.10 -2.91
CA ILE A 252 30.20 7.81 -3.19
C ILE A 252 29.06 6.81 -2.96
N LEU A 253 28.18 7.14 -2.02
CA LEU A 253 26.96 6.40 -1.73
C LEU A 253 25.85 6.91 -2.64
N GLU A 254 25.39 6.02 -3.51
CA GLU A 254 24.23 6.24 -4.37
C GLU A 254 23.02 5.54 -3.74
N LEU A 255 21.92 6.28 -3.59
CA LEU A 255 20.67 5.68 -3.13
C LEU A 255 20.08 4.81 -4.23
N LEU A 256 19.46 3.71 -3.84
CA LEU A 256 18.74 2.78 -4.71
C LEU A 256 17.28 2.77 -4.27
N PRO A 257 16.46 3.75 -4.70
CA PRO A 257 15.04 3.77 -4.42
C PRO A 257 14.38 2.48 -4.90
N GLN A 258 13.57 1.88 -4.03
CA GLN A 258 12.77 0.70 -4.35
C GLN A 258 11.48 0.78 -3.56
N GLY A 259 10.39 0.32 -4.18
CA GLY A 259 9.07 0.27 -3.55
C GLY A 259 8.39 1.62 -3.46
N LEU A 260 7.21 1.62 -2.82
CA LEU A 260 6.35 2.78 -2.73
C LEU A 260 6.85 3.79 -1.69
N PHE A 261 6.50 5.07 -1.87
CA PHE A 261 6.75 6.08 -0.86
C PHE A 261 5.84 5.95 0.36
N LEU A 262 4.61 5.44 0.18
CA LEU A 262 3.61 5.19 1.21
C LEU A 262 3.05 3.77 1.05
N ASN A 263 2.71 3.12 2.17
CA ASN A 263 1.97 1.86 2.14
C ASN A 263 0.53 2.05 1.69
N ASN A 264 -0.14 3.06 2.24
CA ASN A 264 -1.55 3.30 1.94
C ASN A 264 -1.71 3.84 0.53
N VAL A 265 -2.06 2.96 -0.42
CA VAL A 265 -2.34 3.31 -1.81
C VAL A 265 -3.83 3.52 -1.95
N VAL A 266 -4.24 4.78 -2.07
CA VAL A 266 -5.65 5.16 -2.25
C VAL A 266 -5.99 5.25 -3.74
N ALA A 267 -5.04 5.72 -4.56
CA ALA A 267 -5.20 5.82 -6.00
C ALA A 267 -3.90 5.46 -6.71
N PHE A 268 -4.01 4.73 -7.82
CA PHE A 268 -2.90 4.51 -8.74
C PHE A 268 -3.41 4.40 -10.17
N GLU A 269 -2.59 4.84 -11.12
CA GLU A 269 -2.94 4.83 -12.55
C GLU A 269 -1.73 4.50 -13.42
N PHE A 270 -2.01 3.88 -14.57
CA PHE A 270 -1.01 3.62 -15.62
C PHE A 270 -0.95 4.78 -16.61
N ASP A 271 0.26 5.25 -16.92
CA ASP A 271 0.45 6.15 -18.05
C ASP A 271 0.48 5.40 -19.39
N ASP A 272 0.44 6.14 -20.50
CA ASP A 272 0.47 5.57 -21.87
C ASP A 272 1.71 4.71 -22.17
N ASN A 273 2.78 4.81 -21.37
CA ASN A 273 3.99 4.00 -21.51
C ASN A 273 3.98 2.76 -20.59
N GLY A 274 2.93 2.56 -19.80
CA GLY A 274 2.82 1.49 -18.81
C GLY A 274 3.54 1.79 -17.49
N ASN A 275 3.95 3.04 -17.24
CA ASN A 275 4.49 3.43 -15.93
C ASN A 275 3.37 3.64 -14.92
N ILE A 276 3.68 3.47 -13.64
CA ILE A 276 2.68 3.59 -12.58
C ILE A 276 2.87 4.88 -11.81
N TRP A 277 1.79 5.64 -11.66
CA TRP A 277 1.67 6.72 -10.69
C TRP A 277 0.83 6.23 -9.52
N ALA A 278 1.36 6.30 -8.31
CA ALA A 278 0.64 5.87 -7.11
C ALA A 278 0.72 6.93 -6.02
N GLY A 279 -0.39 7.09 -5.32
CA GLY A 279 -0.50 8.02 -4.21
C GLY A 279 -1.52 7.54 -3.18
N GLY A 280 -1.46 8.17 -2.02
CA GLY A 280 -2.46 7.94 -0.99
C GLY A 280 -2.31 8.90 0.15
N ILE A 281 -2.99 8.56 1.25
CA ILE A 281 -3.04 9.40 2.43
C ILE A 281 -2.11 8.78 3.48
N GLY A 282 -1.03 9.50 3.79
CA GLY A 282 -0.11 9.17 4.85
C GLY A 282 -0.79 9.23 6.21
N ILE A 283 -0.58 8.18 7.01
CA ILE A 283 -1.10 8.07 8.37
C ILE A 283 0.10 8.21 9.31
N TYR A 284 0.03 9.17 10.25
CA TYR A 284 1.07 9.51 11.23
C TYR A 284 2.35 10.21 10.69
N ASN A 285 2.88 11.13 11.50
CA ASN A 285 4.13 11.89 11.30
C ASN A 285 4.21 12.83 10.08
N GLY A 286 3.12 13.05 9.34
CA GLY A 286 3.09 14.00 8.22
C GLY A 286 3.99 13.58 7.05
N GLN A 287 4.26 12.28 6.92
CA GLN A 287 4.92 11.73 5.74
C GLN A 287 3.86 11.51 4.66
N SER A 288 4.06 12.14 3.53
CA SER A 288 3.20 12.04 2.36
C SER A 288 4.08 12.19 1.12
N GLY A 289 3.64 11.64 -0.01
CA GLY A 289 4.45 11.59 -1.21
C GLY A 289 3.79 10.80 -2.32
N ILE A 290 4.05 11.23 -3.55
CA ILE A 290 3.61 10.59 -4.78
C ILE A 290 4.74 9.72 -5.29
N THR A 291 4.43 8.48 -5.65
CA THR A 291 5.36 7.54 -6.28
C THR A 291 5.16 7.54 -7.78
N PHE A 292 6.25 7.69 -8.52
CA PHE A 292 6.33 7.36 -9.94
C PHE A 292 7.25 6.16 -10.11
N TRP A 293 6.74 5.12 -10.76
CA TRP A 293 7.47 3.90 -11.04
C TRP A 293 7.57 3.70 -12.55
N ASP A 294 8.78 3.85 -13.08
CA ASP A 294 9.14 3.41 -14.42
C ASP A 294 9.23 1.89 -14.41
N TYR A 295 8.18 1.25 -14.93
CA TYR A 295 8.00 -0.19 -14.83
C TYR A 295 8.99 -0.97 -15.71
N GLU A 296 9.33 -0.44 -16.89
CA GLU A 296 10.27 -1.09 -17.80
C GLU A 296 11.70 -1.09 -17.25
N ASN A 297 12.12 0.02 -16.65
CA ASN A 297 13.47 0.17 -16.11
C ASN A 297 13.60 -0.17 -14.63
N ASP A 298 12.50 -0.56 -13.97
CA ASP A 298 12.40 -0.80 -12.52
C ASP A 298 13.02 0.34 -11.70
N SER A 299 12.57 1.57 -11.99
CA SER A 299 13.12 2.79 -11.38
C SER A 299 12.03 3.58 -10.67
N PHE A 300 12.28 3.91 -9.39
CA PHE A 300 11.34 4.64 -8.54
C PHE A 300 11.78 6.09 -8.33
N ASN A 301 10.81 7.01 -8.45
CA ASN A 301 10.98 8.42 -8.11
C ASN A 301 9.86 8.86 -7.16
N TYR A 302 10.20 9.76 -6.24
CA TYR A 302 9.27 10.24 -5.22
C TYR A 302 9.12 11.75 -5.28
N TYR A 303 7.89 12.23 -5.31
CA TYR A 303 7.57 13.66 -5.27
C TYR A 303 6.92 13.99 -3.93
N GLN A 304 7.49 14.95 -3.22
CA GLN A 304 6.98 15.39 -1.93
C GLN A 304 6.72 16.89 -1.95
N ALA A 305 5.56 17.31 -1.46
CA ALA A 305 5.11 18.69 -1.37
C ALA A 305 6.10 19.55 -0.58
N ARG A 306 6.65 18.96 0.49
CA ARG A 306 7.65 19.65 1.31
C ARG A 306 8.82 20.16 0.47
N PHE A 307 9.32 19.41 -0.51
CA PHE A 307 10.49 19.81 -1.30
C PHE A 307 10.18 20.67 -2.52
N ASN A 308 8.90 20.87 -2.84
CA ASN A 308 8.48 21.57 -4.05
C ASN A 308 7.40 22.62 -3.75
N ASN A 309 7.77 23.90 -3.82
CA ASN A 309 6.86 25.01 -3.53
C ASN A 309 5.65 25.13 -4.49
N THR A 310 5.59 24.37 -5.58
CA THR A 310 4.45 24.35 -6.51
C THR A 310 3.54 23.14 -6.36
N LEU A 311 3.93 22.19 -5.50
CA LEU A 311 3.19 21.02 -5.07
C LEU A 311 2.71 21.29 -3.64
N TYR A 312 1.46 21.71 -3.45
CA TYR A 312 0.96 22.13 -2.14
C TYR A 312 0.59 20.97 -1.22
N SER A 313 0.25 19.82 -1.80
CA SER A 313 -0.01 18.59 -1.09
C SER A 313 0.47 17.41 -1.93
N ASP A 314 0.73 16.32 -1.27
CA ASP A 314 1.15 15.02 -1.78
C ASP A 314 0.34 13.90 -1.09
N GLN A 315 -0.81 14.28 -0.52
CA GLN A 315 -1.86 13.40 -0.01
C GLN A 315 -2.88 13.21 -1.14
N VAL A 316 -2.71 12.15 -1.91
CA VAL A 316 -3.48 11.91 -3.13
C VAL A 316 -4.73 11.09 -2.81
N THR A 317 -5.86 11.50 -3.36
CA THR A 317 -7.15 10.82 -3.24
C THR A 317 -7.62 10.18 -4.55
N SER A 318 -7.25 10.77 -5.70
CA SER A 318 -7.58 10.26 -7.04
C SER A 318 -6.51 10.72 -8.04
N ILE A 319 -6.33 9.97 -9.13
CA ILE A 319 -5.38 10.26 -10.20
C ILE A 319 -6.11 10.09 -11.54
N ALA A 320 -5.94 11.05 -12.45
CA ALA A 320 -6.40 10.93 -13.82
C ALA A 320 -5.32 11.38 -14.80
N ILE A 321 -5.16 10.67 -15.91
CA ILE A 321 -4.10 10.90 -16.89
C ILE A 321 -4.72 11.28 -18.23
N ASP A 322 -4.19 12.33 -18.84
CA ASP A 322 -4.42 12.65 -20.26
C ASP A 322 -3.09 12.66 -21.03
N GLU A 323 -3.15 12.76 -22.36
CA GLU A 323 -1.97 12.72 -23.24
C GLU A 323 -0.83 13.70 -22.85
N SER A 324 -1.16 14.80 -22.15
CA SER A 324 -0.24 15.90 -21.88
C SER A 324 0.08 16.11 -20.39
N PHE A 325 -0.81 15.69 -19.50
CA PHE A 325 -0.78 16.02 -18.09
C PHE A 325 -1.29 14.88 -17.24
N ILE A 326 -0.78 14.86 -16.01
CA ILE A 326 -1.26 13.99 -14.95
C ILE A 326 -1.94 14.89 -13.92
N TRP A 327 -3.14 14.51 -13.55
CA TRP A 327 -3.99 15.23 -12.61
C TRP A 327 -4.09 14.42 -11.33
N PHE A 328 -3.97 15.10 -10.19
CA PHE A 328 -4.11 14.47 -8.89
C PHE A 328 -5.15 15.23 -8.08
N GLY A 329 -6.18 14.53 -7.65
CA GLY A 329 -7.02 14.95 -6.54
C GLY A 329 -6.23 14.87 -5.24
N THR A 330 -6.32 15.90 -4.41
CA THR A 330 -5.68 15.89 -3.08
C THR A 330 -6.61 16.47 -2.02
N GLU A 331 -6.22 16.31 -0.75
CA GLU A 331 -6.90 16.96 0.38
C GLU A 331 -6.79 18.51 0.35
N TYR A 332 -5.90 19.07 -0.47
CA TYR A 332 -5.61 20.51 -0.52
C TYR A 332 -5.64 21.09 -1.94
N GLY A 333 -6.48 20.55 -2.82
CA GLY A 333 -6.78 21.08 -4.15
C GLY A 333 -6.34 20.16 -5.28
N LEU A 334 -6.53 20.63 -6.51
CA LEU A 334 -6.21 19.88 -7.72
C LEU A 334 -4.76 20.14 -8.11
N LEU A 335 -3.98 19.09 -8.30
CA LEU A 335 -2.65 19.20 -8.85
C LEU A 335 -2.63 18.82 -10.31
N ARG A 336 -1.73 19.45 -11.05
CA ARG A 336 -1.39 19.08 -12.40
C ARG A 336 0.12 19.00 -12.56
N TYR A 337 0.59 17.84 -12.97
CA TYR A 337 1.96 17.61 -13.38
C TYR A 337 2.08 17.65 -14.91
N ASN A 338 3.12 18.30 -15.39
CA ASN A 338 3.51 18.26 -16.80
C ASN A 338 4.84 17.51 -16.93
N PRO A 339 4.83 16.24 -17.38
CA PRO A 339 6.04 15.44 -17.53
C PRO A 339 7.06 16.07 -18.47
N SER A 340 6.62 16.66 -19.60
CA SER A 340 7.53 17.25 -20.61
C SER A 340 8.36 18.44 -20.13
N LYS A 341 7.91 19.14 -19.08
CA LYS A 341 8.56 20.34 -18.52
C LYS A 341 9.03 20.15 -17.09
N ASP A 342 8.74 19.00 -16.49
CA ASP A 342 8.90 18.72 -15.07
C ASP A 342 8.36 19.85 -14.18
N LYS A 343 7.07 20.15 -14.34
CA LYS A 343 6.43 21.27 -13.62
C LYS A 343 5.10 20.90 -13.01
N TRP A 344 4.94 21.33 -11.77
CA TRP A 344 3.71 21.22 -11.00
C TRP A 344 2.93 22.52 -11.04
N LYS A 345 1.60 22.41 -10.98
CA LYS A 345 0.69 23.52 -10.77
C LYS A 345 -0.45 23.06 -9.87
N THR A 346 -0.73 23.85 -8.83
CA THR A 346 -1.87 23.64 -7.93
C THR A 346 -3.03 24.56 -8.30
N TYR A 347 -4.25 24.05 -8.19
CA TYR A 347 -5.50 24.79 -8.21
C TYR A 347 -6.20 24.62 -6.86
N ASP A 348 -6.59 25.74 -6.25
CA ASP A 348 -7.28 25.80 -4.96
C ASP A 348 -8.57 26.61 -5.08
N SER A 349 -9.26 26.81 -3.96
CA SER A 349 -10.45 27.66 -3.87
C SER A 349 -10.23 29.10 -4.32
N GLY A 350 -9.00 29.63 -4.24
CA GLY A 350 -8.61 30.92 -4.79
C GLY A 350 -8.68 30.98 -6.32
N LEU A 351 -8.59 29.83 -6.99
CA LEU A 351 -8.73 29.66 -8.44
C LEU A 351 -10.10 29.13 -8.88
N GLY A 352 -11.06 29.04 -7.95
CA GLY A 352 -12.46 28.74 -8.25
C GLY A 352 -12.92 27.32 -7.88
N LEU A 353 -12.08 26.50 -7.24
CA LEU A 353 -12.57 25.25 -6.64
C LEU A 353 -13.59 25.55 -5.54
N ARG A 354 -14.59 24.68 -5.45
CA ARG A 354 -15.64 24.70 -4.42
C ARG A 354 -15.10 24.36 -3.05
N ASP A 355 -14.36 23.27 -3.01
CA ASP A 355 -13.67 22.78 -1.83
C ASP A 355 -12.28 22.30 -2.25
N ASN A 356 -11.34 22.35 -1.31
CA ASN A 356 -9.99 21.87 -1.56
C ASN A 356 -9.88 20.35 -1.35
N TYR A 357 -10.84 19.71 -0.66
CA TYR A 357 -10.87 18.27 -0.52
C TYR A 357 -11.50 17.65 -1.78
N ILE A 358 -10.65 17.12 -2.65
CA ILE A 358 -11.04 16.45 -3.88
C ILE A 358 -11.22 14.97 -3.58
N LEU A 359 -12.34 14.42 -4.00
CA LEU A 359 -12.65 13.00 -3.81
C LEU A 359 -12.27 12.22 -5.07
N ASP A 360 -12.60 12.78 -6.22
CA ASP A 360 -12.30 12.17 -7.51
C ASP A 360 -12.02 13.23 -8.61
N VAL A 361 -11.28 12.83 -9.64
CA VAL A 361 -10.91 13.65 -10.79
C VAL A 361 -11.01 12.80 -12.05
N GLU A 362 -11.75 13.30 -13.03
CA GLU A 362 -11.87 12.64 -14.33
C GLU A 362 -11.54 13.58 -15.48
N VAL A 363 -10.99 13.05 -16.57
CA VAL A 363 -10.50 13.87 -17.69
C VAL A 363 -11.00 13.41 -19.04
N ASP A 364 -11.54 14.36 -19.81
CA ASP A 364 -11.81 14.19 -21.24
C ASP A 364 -10.94 15.10 -22.10
N ASP A 365 -11.11 15.03 -23.42
CA ASP A 365 -10.36 15.84 -24.40
C ASP A 365 -10.39 17.34 -24.06
N ASN A 366 -11.51 17.83 -23.54
CA ASN A 366 -11.78 19.25 -23.40
C ASN A 366 -11.79 19.74 -21.96
N ASN A 367 -12.06 18.86 -21.00
CA ASN A 367 -12.34 19.23 -19.62
C ASN A 367 -11.66 18.30 -18.63
N VAL A 368 -11.36 18.86 -17.46
CA VAL A 368 -11.14 18.09 -16.23
C VAL A 368 -12.36 18.30 -15.35
N TRP A 369 -12.99 17.22 -14.95
CA TRP A 369 -14.12 17.14 -14.03
C TRP A 369 -13.57 16.82 -12.64
N ILE A 370 -14.08 17.50 -11.62
CA ILE A 370 -13.48 17.48 -10.29
C ILE A 370 -14.61 17.30 -9.28
N ALA A 371 -14.64 16.14 -8.64
CA ALA A 371 -15.53 15.83 -7.54
C ALA A 371 -14.97 16.41 -6.24
N THR A 372 -15.76 17.21 -5.53
CA THR A 372 -15.37 17.76 -4.24
C THR A 372 -16.41 17.47 -3.18
N SER A 373 -16.06 17.70 -1.91
CA SER A 373 -17.00 17.57 -0.79
C SER A 373 -18.19 18.55 -0.83
N LEU A 374 -18.20 19.51 -1.76
CA LEU A 374 -19.22 20.56 -1.89
C LEU A 374 -19.78 20.69 -3.31
N GLY A 375 -19.57 19.67 -4.16
CA GLY A 375 -20.19 19.54 -5.47
C GLY A 375 -19.19 19.31 -6.61
N LEU A 376 -19.69 19.44 -7.84
CA LEU A 376 -18.93 19.19 -9.06
C LEU A 376 -18.32 20.47 -9.64
N CYS A 377 -17.02 20.42 -9.93
CA CYS A 377 -16.28 21.48 -10.62
C CYS A 377 -15.80 21.03 -12.01
N GLN A 378 -15.51 22.00 -12.89
CA GLN A 378 -14.96 21.79 -14.22
C GLN A 378 -13.83 22.79 -14.50
N LEU A 379 -12.77 22.27 -15.10
CA LEU A 379 -11.70 23.03 -15.72
C LEU A 379 -11.70 22.82 -17.23
N ASP A 380 -11.92 23.89 -18.00
CA ASP A 380 -11.82 23.86 -19.46
C ASP A 380 -10.35 23.93 -19.90
N LYS A 381 -9.85 22.83 -20.48
CA LYS A 381 -8.45 22.66 -20.92
C LYS A 381 -8.07 23.68 -21.99
N ASN A 382 -9.00 24.06 -22.87
CA ASN A 382 -8.75 25.00 -23.95
C ASN A 382 -8.50 26.43 -23.44
N LYS A 383 -9.01 26.77 -22.25
CA LYS A 383 -8.83 28.10 -21.65
C LYS A 383 -7.58 28.23 -20.78
N MET A 384 -6.85 27.15 -20.53
CA MET A 384 -5.71 27.15 -19.60
C MET A 384 -4.54 28.05 -20.02
N THR A 385 -4.47 28.45 -21.29
CA THR A 385 -3.45 29.38 -21.80
C THR A 385 -3.77 30.85 -21.51
N GLN A 386 -5.00 31.16 -21.09
CA GLN A 386 -5.44 32.50 -20.79
C GLN A 386 -4.95 32.96 -19.41
N LYS A 387 -4.86 34.27 -19.16
CA LYS A 387 -4.30 34.79 -17.90
C LYS A 387 -5.27 34.69 -16.70
N ASP A 388 -6.57 34.68 -16.97
CA ASP A 388 -7.64 34.74 -15.96
C ASP A 388 -8.53 33.47 -15.95
N TYR A 389 -8.03 32.34 -16.44
CA TYR A 389 -8.80 31.10 -16.40
C TYR A 389 -9.01 30.64 -14.95
N ARG A 390 -10.22 30.14 -14.68
CA ARG A 390 -10.64 29.66 -13.36
C ARG A 390 -11.43 28.38 -13.53
N ILE A 391 -11.36 27.56 -12.50
CA ILE A 391 -12.27 26.43 -12.34
C ILE A 391 -13.67 27.00 -12.16
N ARG A 392 -14.63 26.34 -12.80
CA ARG A 392 -16.04 26.72 -12.79
C ARG A 392 -16.81 25.65 -12.08
N ASP A 393 -17.87 26.08 -11.46
CA ASP A 393 -18.93 25.17 -11.06
C ASP A 393 -19.72 24.70 -12.29
N VAL A 394 -20.07 23.42 -12.28
CA VAL A 394 -20.84 22.74 -13.32
C VAL A 394 -22.29 22.55 -12.87
N ALA A 395 -22.48 22.46 -11.55
CA ALA A 395 -23.73 22.04 -10.96
C ALA A 395 -24.81 23.11 -11.05
N GLU A 396 -25.99 22.70 -11.47
CA GLU A 396 -27.23 23.40 -11.15
C GLU A 396 -27.48 23.38 -9.62
N LYS A 397 -28.57 23.99 -9.13
CA LYS A 397 -28.86 24.09 -7.68
C LYS A 397 -28.89 22.74 -6.93
N ASP A 398 -28.99 21.63 -7.65
CA ASP A 398 -29.37 20.34 -7.13
C ASP A 398 -28.22 19.56 -6.47
N ILE A 399 -26.98 19.69 -6.95
CA ILE A 399 -25.79 19.05 -6.34
C ILE A 399 -24.85 20.06 -5.64
N LEU A 400 -25.35 21.27 -5.41
CA LEU A 400 -24.63 22.33 -4.70
C LEU A 400 -24.53 21.99 -3.20
N ASN A 401 -23.31 22.05 -2.65
CA ASN A 401 -23.01 21.66 -1.26
C ASN A 401 -23.33 20.19 -0.95
N MET A 402 -23.25 19.34 -1.96
CA MET A 402 -23.40 17.90 -1.82
C MET A 402 -22.05 17.24 -2.09
N LYS A 403 -21.74 16.19 -1.34
CA LYS A 403 -20.55 15.39 -1.55
C LYS A 403 -20.68 14.58 -2.83
N VAL A 404 -19.72 14.77 -3.73
CA VAL A 404 -19.57 13.97 -4.95
C VAL A 404 -18.43 13.00 -4.68
N TYR A 405 -18.72 11.71 -4.68
CA TYR A 405 -17.74 10.68 -4.36
C TYR A 405 -16.93 10.29 -5.58
N ASP A 406 -17.59 10.12 -6.72
CA ASP A 406 -17.01 9.54 -7.92
C ASP A 406 -17.66 10.12 -9.18
N ILE A 407 -16.90 10.18 -10.28
CA ILE A 407 -17.34 10.64 -11.58
C ILE A 407 -16.90 9.62 -12.61
N GLU A 408 -17.80 9.26 -13.52
CA GLU A 408 -17.46 8.44 -14.67
C GLU A 408 -17.98 9.05 -15.97
N ILE A 409 -17.16 8.96 -17.02
CA ILE A 409 -17.44 9.61 -18.30
C ILE A 409 -17.91 8.60 -19.35
N THR A 410 -19.13 8.78 -19.87
CA THR A 410 -19.59 8.05 -21.06
C THR A 410 -20.04 9.02 -22.14
N HIS A 411 -19.32 9.07 -23.27
CA HIS A 411 -19.68 9.91 -24.40
C HIS A 411 -19.92 11.39 -23.98
N ASN A 412 -21.20 11.78 -23.93
CA ASN A 412 -21.66 13.12 -23.56
C ASN A 412 -22.23 13.22 -22.14
N LEU A 413 -22.28 12.11 -21.40
CA LEU A 413 -22.82 12.03 -20.05
C LEU A 413 -21.68 11.91 -19.04
N LEU A 414 -21.93 12.48 -17.87
CA LEU A 414 -21.22 12.14 -16.64
C LEU A 414 -22.19 11.37 -15.76
N TRP A 415 -21.75 10.23 -15.27
CA TRP A 415 -22.40 9.45 -14.22
C TRP A 415 -21.72 9.80 -12.92
N ILE A 416 -22.48 10.28 -11.94
CA ILE A 416 -21.90 10.92 -10.76
C ILE A 416 -22.46 10.24 -9.51
N GLY A 417 -21.57 9.62 -8.75
CA GLY A 417 -21.85 9.07 -7.43
C GLY A 417 -21.93 10.18 -6.38
N THR A 418 -23.02 10.23 -5.63
CA THR A 418 -23.24 11.28 -4.62
C THR A 418 -23.76 10.71 -3.31
N GLU A 419 -23.78 11.52 -2.26
CA GLU A 419 -24.39 11.14 -0.97
C GLU A 419 -25.93 11.00 -1.02
N TYR A 420 -26.58 11.28 -2.16
CA TYR A 420 -28.05 11.23 -2.31
C TYR A 420 -28.52 10.41 -3.53
N GLY A 421 -27.64 9.62 -4.13
CA GLY A 421 -27.93 8.76 -5.28
C GLY A 421 -27.20 9.18 -6.55
N LEU A 422 -27.62 8.64 -7.69
CA LEU A 422 -26.93 8.78 -8.96
C LEU A 422 -27.37 10.07 -9.66
N TYR A 423 -26.42 10.95 -9.96
CA TYR A 423 -26.68 12.17 -10.73
C TYR A 423 -26.12 12.04 -12.14
N ILE A 424 -26.93 12.34 -13.15
CA ILE A 424 -26.55 12.25 -14.56
C ILE A 424 -26.46 13.65 -15.13
N TYR A 425 -25.31 14.02 -15.69
CA TYR A 425 -25.08 15.33 -16.29
C TYR A 425 -24.78 15.24 -17.79
N ASP A 426 -25.58 15.92 -18.61
CA ASP A 426 -25.35 16.03 -20.05
C ASP A 426 -24.39 17.20 -20.34
N LYS A 427 -23.16 16.87 -20.74
CA LYS A 427 -22.07 17.82 -21.04
C LYS A 427 -22.43 18.79 -22.17
N PHE A 428 -23.27 18.38 -23.12
CA PHE A 428 -23.64 19.18 -24.28
C PHE A 428 -24.78 20.14 -23.94
N LYS A 429 -25.86 19.63 -23.33
CA LYS A 429 -27.00 20.45 -22.90
C LYS A 429 -26.70 21.31 -21.68
N LYS A 430 -25.69 20.91 -20.90
CA LYS A 430 -25.30 21.51 -19.62
C LYS A 430 -26.43 21.50 -18.60
N THR A 431 -27.11 20.38 -18.54
CA THR A 431 -28.25 20.12 -17.64
C THR A 431 -28.03 18.74 -17.03
N GLY A 432 -28.44 18.57 -15.78
CA GLY A 432 -28.42 17.25 -15.15
C GLY A 432 -29.65 17.01 -14.29
N GLY A 433 -29.73 15.81 -13.73
CA GLY A 433 -30.80 15.40 -12.83
C GLY A 433 -30.43 14.13 -12.10
N PHE A 434 -31.10 13.88 -10.97
CA PHE A 434 -31.00 12.61 -10.27
C PHE A 434 -31.79 11.54 -11.01
N GLU A 435 -31.26 10.33 -11.01
CA GLU A 435 -31.98 9.16 -11.50
C GLU A 435 -33.15 8.85 -10.55
N ASP A 436 -34.37 8.75 -11.11
CA ASP A 436 -35.62 8.70 -10.35
C ASP A 436 -36.45 7.41 -10.57
N ASP A 437 -35.83 6.36 -11.13
CA ASP A 437 -36.45 5.03 -11.22
C ASP A 437 -36.55 4.39 -9.83
N ALA A 438 -37.75 3.96 -9.44
CA ALA A 438 -38.03 3.34 -8.15
C ALA A 438 -37.28 2.00 -7.93
N HIS A 439 -36.70 1.41 -8.98
CA HIS A 439 -35.86 0.21 -8.91
C HIS A 439 -34.36 0.51 -8.85
N GLY A 440 -33.96 1.77 -8.91
CA GLY A 440 -32.57 2.21 -8.73
C GLY A 440 -32.26 2.68 -7.30
N PRO A 441 -31.01 3.09 -7.05
CA PRO A 441 -30.50 3.41 -5.72
C PRO A 441 -30.89 4.83 -5.28
N GLN A 442 -32.19 5.06 -5.08
CA GLN A 442 -32.71 6.38 -4.71
C GLN A 442 -32.41 6.74 -3.26
N ASN A 443 -31.80 7.89 -3.04
CA ASN A 443 -31.43 8.40 -1.71
C ASN A 443 -30.40 7.50 -0.98
N ASP A 444 -29.68 6.66 -1.72
CA ASP A 444 -28.57 5.88 -1.20
C ASP A 444 -27.25 6.57 -1.53
N GLU A 445 -26.24 6.42 -0.66
CA GLU A 445 -24.90 6.90 -0.96
C GLU A 445 -24.27 6.00 -2.02
N ILE A 446 -23.78 6.63 -3.10
CA ILE A 446 -23.03 5.97 -4.16
C ILE A 446 -21.58 6.34 -4.02
N PHE A 447 -20.76 5.36 -3.63
CA PHE A 447 -19.34 5.57 -3.42
C PHE A 447 -18.52 5.50 -4.69
N ASP A 448 -18.97 4.72 -5.67
CA ASP A 448 -18.22 4.44 -6.88
C ASP A 448 -19.15 4.03 -8.03
N VAL A 449 -18.77 4.36 -9.26
CA VAL A 449 -19.46 4.00 -10.49
C VAL A 449 -18.44 3.29 -11.40
N GLY A 450 -18.80 2.13 -11.93
CA GLY A 450 -17.99 1.40 -12.91
C GLY A 450 -18.70 1.27 -14.25
N ILE A 451 -18.02 1.51 -15.36
CA ILE A 451 -18.63 1.53 -16.69
C ILE A 451 -18.08 0.41 -17.58
N LEU A 452 -18.98 -0.39 -18.16
CA LEU A 452 -18.66 -1.31 -19.25
C LEU A 452 -19.15 -0.73 -20.58
N GLU A 453 -18.26 -0.03 -21.28
CA GLU A 453 -18.53 0.57 -22.60
C GLU A 453 -19.92 1.26 -22.63
N ASP A 454 -20.70 1.02 -23.68
CA ASP A 454 -22.10 1.46 -23.79
C ASP A 454 -23.11 0.35 -23.40
N LYS A 455 -22.72 -0.55 -22.48
CA LYS A 455 -23.54 -1.72 -22.11
C LYS A 455 -24.11 -1.61 -20.72
N GLU A 456 -23.26 -1.43 -19.71
CA GLU A 456 -23.66 -1.53 -18.31
C GLU A 456 -23.00 -0.44 -17.46
N ILE A 457 -23.77 0.12 -16.54
CA ILE A 457 -23.26 0.98 -15.46
C ILE A 457 -23.43 0.19 -14.15
N TRP A 458 -22.36 0.05 -13.40
CA TRP A 458 -22.31 -0.59 -12.10
C TRP A 458 -22.19 0.49 -11.04
N VAL A 459 -22.96 0.37 -9.97
CA VAL A 459 -23.06 1.39 -8.92
C VAL A 459 -22.77 0.74 -7.58
N GLY A 460 -21.71 1.20 -6.91
CA GLY A 460 -21.27 0.74 -5.60
C GLY A 460 -21.99 1.49 -4.47
N LEU A 461 -22.57 0.72 -3.56
CA LEU A 461 -23.34 1.20 -2.41
C LEU A 461 -22.73 0.70 -1.10
N ALA A 462 -23.20 1.22 0.03
CA ALA A 462 -22.80 0.75 1.37
C ALA A 462 -23.13 -0.74 1.65
N ASP A 463 -24.11 -1.31 0.96
CA ASP A 463 -24.61 -2.67 1.19
C ASP A 463 -24.65 -3.56 -0.07
N GLY A 464 -23.94 -3.15 -1.13
CA GLY A 464 -23.78 -3.98 -2.33
C GLY A 464 -23.60 -3.18 -3.61
N VAL A 465 -24.06 -3.78 -4.71
CA VAL A 465 -23.89 -3.24 -6.06
C VAL A 465 -25.18 -3.35 -6.85
N GLU A 466 -25.52 -2.29 -7.60
CA GLU A 466 -26.62 -2.29 -8.55
C GLU A 466 -26.10 -2.11 -9.99
N VAL A 467 -26.83 -2.65 -10.96
CA VAL A 467 -26.43 -2.61 -12.37
C VAL A 467 -27.55 -2.04 -13.22
N PHE A 468 -27.23 -1.00 -13.98
CA PHE A 468 -28.09 -0.38 -14.98
C PHE A 468 -27.69 -0.85 -16.37
N ASP A 469 -28.65 -1.36 -17.14
CA ASP A 469 -28.42 -1.73 -18.54
C ASP A 469 -28.71 -0.53 -19.45
N LEU A 470 -27.68 -0.07 -20.16
CA LEU A 470 -27.77 1.09 -21.07
C LEU A 470 -28.59 0.82 -22.33
N LYS A 471 -28.80 -0.45 -22.71
CA LYS A 471 -29.59 -0.83 -23.90
C LYS A 471 -31.06 -0.91 -23.60
N THR A 472 -31.43 -1.42 -22.41
CA THR A 472 -32.82 -1.52 -21.98
C THR A 472 -33.27 -0.34 -21.14
N GLU A 473 -32.35 0.55 -20.77
CA GLU A 473 -32.57 1.72 -19.90
C GLU A 473 -33.30 1.31 -18.61
N SER A 474 -32.79 0.25 -17.97
CA SER A 474 -33.46 -0.32 -16.79
C SER A 474 -32.47 -0.94 -15.81
N TRP A 475 -32.79 -0.82 -14.52
CA TRP A 475 -32.09 -1.49 -13.44
C TRP A 475 -32.31 -3.01 -13.49
N LYS A 476 -31.21 -3.77 -13.60
CA LYS A 476 -31.21 -5.24 -13.52
C LYS A 476 -31.21 -5.73 -12.07
N GLY A 477 -30.83 -4.88 -11.11
CA GLY A 477 -30.56 -5.25 -9.72
C GLY A 477 -29.25 -6.03 -9.56
N VAL A 478 -29.02 -6.58 -8.36
CA VAL A 478 -27.76 -7.26 -8.01
C VAL A 478 -27.56 -8.54 -8.85
N PRO A 479 -26.41 -8.72 -9.54
CA PRO A 479 -26.14 -9.88 -10.40
C PRO A 479 -26.24 -11.26 -9.70
N ALA A 480 -26.16 -11.33 -8.37
CA ALA A 480 -26.73 -12.36 -7.48
C ALA A 480 -26.33 -12.08 -6.01
N LYS A 481 -27.31 -12.14 -5.09
CA LYS A 481 -27.23 -11.94 -3.61
C LYS A 481 -26.80 -10.55 -3.12
N ARG A 482 -27.69 -9.90 -2.36
CA ARG A 482 -27.36 -8.86 -1.38
C ARG A 482 -26.39 -9.47 -0.37
N PHE A 483 -25.23 -8.85 -0.16
CA PHE A 483 -24.26 -9.33 0.83
C PHE A 483 -24.94 -9.30 2.21
N ASN A 484 -24.86 -10.40 2.95
CA ASN A 484 -25.60 -10.57 4.21
C ASN A 484 -24.92 -9.83 5.39
N THR A 485 -23.82 -9.13 5.09
CA THR A 485 -22.96 -8.35 5.98
C THR A 485 -22.74 -6.98 5.32
N SER A 486 -22.64 -5.93 6.13
CA SER A 486 -22.30 -4.58 5.70
C SER A 486 -20.87 -4.57 5.12
N MET A 487 -20.76 -4.71 3.80
CA MET A 487 -19.50 -4.59 3.06
C MET A 487 -19.63 -3.34 2.19
N SER A 488 -18.89 -2.29 2.54
CA SER A 488 -18.84 -1.08 1.72
C SER A 488 -18.08 -1.37 0.44
N ILE A 489 -18.61 -0.92 -0.70
CA ILE A 489 -17.89 -0.94 -1.96
C ILE A 489 -17.07 0.33 -2.06
N ASN A 490 -15.76 0.18 -2.28
CA ASN A 490 -14.82 1.29 -2.37
C ASN A 490 -14.47 1.64 -3.82
N TYR A 491 -14.44 0.65 -4.70
CA TYR A 491 -14.08 0.82 -6.11
C TYR A 491 -14.60 -0.34 -6.98
N ILE A 492 -14.96 -0.08 -8.23
CA ILE A 492 -15.50 -1.05 -9.19
C ILE A 492 -14.76 -0.93 -10.50
N VAL A 493 -14.23 -2.05 -10.98
CA VAL A 493 -13.77 -2.16 -12.38
C VAL A 493 -14.46 -3.31 -13.06
N VAL A 494 -14.95 -3.07 -14.28
CA VAL A 494 -15.77 -4.02 -15.01
C VAL A 494 -15.29 -4.18 -16.45
N ASP A 495 -15.14 -5.43 -16.88
CA ASP A 495 -14.86 -5.79 -18.27
C ASP A 495 -15.94 -6.76 -18.82
N GLU A 496 -15.72 -7.31 -20.02
CA GLU A 496 -16.65 -8.25 -20.66
C GLU A 496 -16.75 -9.60 -19.91
N ALA A 497 -15.68 -10.03 -19.24
CA ALA A 497 -15.56 -11.34 -18.63
C ALA A 497 -15.95 -11.33 -17.13
N ALA A 498 -15.59 -10.27 -16.42
CA ALA A 498 -15.74 -10.15 -14.99
C ALA A 498 -16.04 -8.72 -14.52
N ALA A 499 -16.58 -8.61 -13.31
CA ALA A 499 -16.56 -7.38 -12.53
C ALA A 499 -15.77 -7.61 -11.25
N TRP A 500 -14.90 -6.67 -10.91
CA TRP A 500 -14.07 -6.68 -9.71
C TRP A 500 -14.51 -5.53 -8.80
N LEU A 501 -14.76 -5.84 -7.53
CA LEU A 501 -15.16 -4.87 -6.51
C LEU A 501 -14.12 -4.86 -5.40
N ALA A 502 -13.59 -3.68 -5.09
CA ALA A 502 -12.83 -3.42 -3.88
C ALA A 502 -13.80 -3.20 -2.72
N THR A 503 -13.52 -3.82 -1.58
CA THR A 503 -14.35 -3.70 -0.38
C THR A 503 -13.49 -3.59 0.87
N ASP A 504 -14.13 -3.33 2.01
CA ASP A 504 -13.47 -3.36 3.33
C ASP A 504 -13.15 -4.79 3.83
N GLU A 505 -13.63 -5.83 3.13
CA GLU A 505 -13.63 -7.23 3.58
C GLU A 505 -13.13 -8.18 2.46
N GLY A 506 -12.24 -7.66 1.60
CA GLY A 506 -11.55 -8.37 0.53
C GLY A 506 -11.90 -7.86 -0.87
N VAL A 507 -11.50 -8.61 -1.88
CA VAL A 507 -11.87 -8.35 -3.29
C VAL A 507 -12.96 -9.33 -3.71
N LEU A 508 -14.01 -8.81 -4.33
CA LEU A 508 -15.07 -9.62 -4.92
C LEU A 508 -14.92 -9.66 -6.44
N LYS A 509 -14.90 -10.85 -7.01
CA LYS A 509 -14.95 -11.07 -8.46
C LYS A 509 -16.27 -11.71 -8.85
N TYR A 510 -17.02 -11.04 -9.72
CA TYR A 510 -18.17 -11.63 -10.41
C TYR A 510 -17.75 -12.16 -11.77
N ASP A 511 -17.82 -13.46 -11.95
CA ASP A 511 -17.66 -14.11 -13.26
C ASP A 511 -18.99 -13.97 -14.03
N LYS A 512 -18.99 -13.22 -15.14
CA LYS A 512 -20.21 -12.92 -15.90
C LYS A 512 -20.74 -14.13 -16.67
N ASP A 513 -19.86 -15.03 -17.11
CA ASP A 513 -20.21 -16.25 -17.83
C ASP A 513 -20.87 -17.28 -16.90
N ARG A 514 -20.22 -17.54 -15.75
CA ARG A 514 -20.67 -18.52 -14.75
C ARG A 514 -21.69 -17.95 -13.77
N LYS A 515 -21.87 -16.63 -13.75
CA LYS A 515 -22.76 -15.88 -12.84
C LYS A 515 -22.51 -16.20 -11.38
N ARG A 516 -21.24 -16.20 -10.97
CA ARG A 516 -20.82 -16.56 -9.61
C ARG A 516 -19.86 -15.52 -9.04
N TRP A 517 -19.95 -15.33 -7.73
CA TRP A 517 -19.00 -14.54 -6.97
C TRP A 517 -17.87 -15.41 -6.43
N ARG A 518 -16.67 -14.85 -6.40
CA ARG A 518 -15.52 -15.34 -5.65
C ARG A 518 -14.98 -14.19 -4.80
N THR A 519 -14.59 -14.51 -3.57
CA THR A 519 -13.94 -13.56 -2.67
C THR A 519 -12.47 -13.94 -2.56
N PHE A 520 -11.60 -12.92 -2.59
CA PHE A 520 -10.18 -13.04 -2.30
C PHE A 520 -9.90 -12.25 -1.01
N THR A 521 -9.15 -12.85 -0.09
CA THR A 521 -8.80 -12.23 1.20
C THR A 521 -7.30 -12.35 1.48
N MET A 522 -6.85 -11.95 2.66
CA MET A 522 -5.46 -12.20 3.11
C MET A 522 -5.07 -13.69 3.07
N GLU A 523 -6.03 -14.62 3.20
CA GLU A 523 -5.75 -16.05 3.06
C GLU A 523 -5.33 -16.46 1.63
N ASP A 524 -5.71 -15.67 0.63
CA ASP A 524 -5.36 -15.90 -0.78
C ASP A 524 -4.05 -15.22 -1.20
N GLY A 525 -3.54 -14.28 -0.40
CA GLY A 525 -2.32 -13.52 -0.71
C GLY A 525 -2.50 -12.01 -0.83
N LEU A 526 -3.71 -11.47 -0.64
CA LEU A 526 -3.87 -10.01 -0.48
C LEU A 526 -3.13 -9.53 0.78
N PRO A 527 -2.52 -8.34 0.77
CA PRO A 527 -1.81 -7.85 1.94
C PRO A 527 -2.74 -7.26 3.02
N SER A 528 -3.97 -6.93 2.66
CA SER A 528 -5.02 -6.45 3.55
C SER A 528 -6.38 -6.87 3.01
N ASN A 529 -7.37 -7.04 3.89
CA ASN A 529 -8.76 -7.21 3.47
C ASN A 529 -9.39 -5.89 3.04
N VAL A 530 -8.88 -4.74 3.48
CA VAL A 530 -9.35 -3.45 2.98
C VAL A 530 -8.66 -3.16 1.65
N VAL A 531 -9.47 -2.93 0.60
CA VAL A 531 -8.99 -2.57 -0.73
C VAL A 531 -9.56 -1.21 -1.10
N ASN A 532 -8.70 -0.30 -1.55
CA ASN A 532 -9.06 1.07 -1.86
C ASN A 532 -9.40 1.25 -3.34
N CYS A 533 -8.61 0.65 -4.24
CA CYS A 533 -8.76 0.81 -5.69
C CYS A 533 -8.26 -0.41 -6.46
N ILE A 534 -8.70 -0.54 -7.71
CA ILE A 534 -8.39 -1.67 -8.61
C ILE A 534 -8.04 -1.13 -9.99
N ALA A 535 -7.09 -1.78 -10.68
CA ALA A 535 -6.88 -1.57 -12.11
C ALA A 535 -6.67 -2.90 -12.83
N LEU A 536 -7.18 -3.01 -14.05
CA LEU A 536 -6.99 -4.18 -14.91
C LEU A 536 -5.80 -3.97 -15.85
N ASP A 537 -4.92 -4.97 -15.93
CA ASP A 537 -3.73 -4.96 -16.78
C ASP A 537 -3.58 -6.32 -17.49
N GLY A 538 -4.40 -6.53 -18.51
CA GLY A 538 -4.44 -7.78 -19.27
C GLY A 538 -4.75 -9.00 -18.40
N ASP A 539 -3.76 -9.87 -18.21
CA ASP A 539 -3.88 -11.08 -17.36
C ASP A 539 -3.67 -10.80 -15.86
N TYR A 540 -3.28 -9.57 -15.52
CA TYR A 540 -3.07 -9.12 -14.15
C TYR A 540 -4.22 -8.22 -13.69
N VAL A 541 -4.53 -8.30 -12.40
CA VAL A 541 -5.32 -7.29 -11.70
C VAL A 541 -4.46 -6.69 -10.61
N TRP A 542 -4.45 -5.37 -10.53
CA TRP A 542 -3.72 -4.62 -9.52
C TRP A 542 -4.68 -4.09 -8.46
N PHE A 543 -4.25 -4.12 -7.20
CA PHE A 543 -5.03 -3.70 -6.03
C PHE A 543 -4.23 -2.71 -5.20
N GLY A 544 -4.77 -1.50 -5.01
CA GLY A 544 -4.26 -0.56 -4.02
C GLY A 544 -4.88 -0.86 -2.66
N THR A 545 -4.05 -1.04 -1.65
CA THR A 545 -4.47 -1.37 -0.28
C THR A 545 -3.80 -0.44 0.73
N PRO A 546 -4.25 -0.43 2.00
CA PRO A 546 -3.54 0.24 3.08
C PRO A 546 -2.10 -0.25 3.32
N GLU A 547 -1.75 -1.45 2.83
CA GLU A 547 -0.47 -2.13 3.07
C GLU A 547 0.42 -2.25 1.82
N GLY A 548 0.03 -1.61 0.71
CA GLY A 548 0.80 -1.55 -0.53
C GLY A 548 -0.01 -1.79 -1.79
N LEU A 549 0.69 -1.80 -2.91
CA LEU A 549 0.17 -2.09 -4.25
C LEU A 549 0.44 -3.55 -4.59
N THR A 550 -0.60 -4.32 -4.90
CA THR A 550 -0.49 -5.77 -5.14
C THR A 550 -0.93 -6.13 -6.54
N SER A 551 -0.11 -6.86 -7.29
CA SER A 551 -0.50 -7.47 -8.57
C SER A 551 -0.88 -8.94 -8.38
N PHE A 552 -1.95 -9.36 -9.04
CA PHE A 552 -2.41 -10.73 -9.07
C PHE A 552 -2.54 -11.24 -10.50
N LEU A 553 -1.79 -12.28 -10.86
CA LEU A 553 -1.98 -13.00 -12.12
C LEU A 553 -3.29 -13.79 -12.03
N TRP A 554 -4.40 -13.24 -12.52
CA TRP A 554 -5.71 -13.86 -12.31
C TRP A 554 -6.01 -14.95 -13.34
N ASN A 555 -5.57 -14.75 -14.59
CA ASN A 555 -5.90 -15.58 -15.75
C ASN A 555 -4.80 -16.61 -16.07
N SER A 556 -4.38 -17.38 -15.07
CA SER A 556 -3.37 -18.42 -15.28
C SER A 556 -3.97 -19.63 -16.02
N LEU A 557 -3.36 -20.02 -17.15
CA LEU A 557 -3.78 -21.15 -18.00
C LEU A 557 -3.89 -22.49 -17.25
N TYR A 558 -3.21 -22.62 -16.11
CA TYR A 558 -3.17 -23.84 -15.31
C TYR A 558 -4.06 -23.76 -14.06
N ARG A 559 -4.70 -22.62 -13.79
CA ARG A 559 -5.55 -22.43 -12.62
C ARG A 559 -6.94 -23.00 -12.88
N ILE A 560 -7.39 -23.84 -11.95
CA ILE A 560 -8.77 -24.33 -11.91
C ILE A 560 -9.45 -23.61 -10.74
N ASP A 561 -9.98 -22.42 -11.00
CA ASP A 561 -10.79 -21.64 -10.07
C ASP A 561 -12.29 -21.63 -10.38
#